data_AF-A0A653DSR6-F1
#
_entry.id   AF-A0A653DSR6-F1
#
_cell.length_a   1.000
_cell.length_b   1.000
_cell.length_c   1.000
_cell.angle_alpha   90.00
_cell.angle_beta   90.00
_cell.angle_gamma   90.00
#
_symmetry.space_group_name_H-M   'P 1'
#
loop_
_entity.id
_entity.type
_entity.pdbx_description
1 polymer ?
#
loop_
_entity_poly.entity_id
_entity_poly.type
_entity_poly.pdbx_seq_one_letter_code
_entity_poly.pdbx_strand_id
1 'polypeptide(L)'
;MRGGLWQIASLLMSVNAAFSTIVSDIDSKDGNRRAADQPVFTNNIQRFDRQTETSTSRGGEVKALKKVFLSNRSITCNDGSQAGFYLRKSHSSKMWIIFLEGGWYCYDHHSCRNRWLKQRHYMTSSHWPDTRDVGGMLSPLASENPFWYNANHVFVAYCTSDSWSGSRPPTAGQPFGFMGSLVVGQVIRDLLPLGLENGTEVLLAGSSAGGVGVMLNLDFVKELLHDELQLRYITVRGITDSGWFLDRTPYAPTNKPTVDAIKKGMEMWRGKVPRRCREEYLQEPWRCYFGYRIYPTLKSDLFVFQWLFDEAQISADNVGAPVTKQQWDYIHEMGDALKHSFQNVSAVFAPSCVSHAVLTKRDWQLVKIDDVSIAEALHCWEQKTKRRRLKRLKNAAKRRRNRVSGGKNKRAETVSRTGNKRRQRNNRKGRRKHDRNRQQLTHNRPTSIVPSPGEKRPPRTLPGAQKPRHRCAHRRLERCSWPQCNHSCPRLHDPFTGEEMDFIQLLKSFGLDMDSVANALGIDIQTLNNMDHGELLNLLTQQST
;
A
#
# COMPACT_ATOMS: atom_id res chain seq x y z
N MET A 1 13.39 46.13 56.97
CA MET A 1 13.54 45.91 55.50
C MET A 1 12.72 44.67 55.19
N ARG A 2 11.56 44.79 54.52
CA ARG A 2 11.42 44.82 53.05
C ARG A 2 12.03 43.55 52.45
N GLY A 3 11.36 42.71 51.69
CA GLY A 3 10.16 42.86 50.87
C GLY A 3 10.35 41.90 49.69
N GLY A 4 9.28 41.31 49.16
CA GLY A 4 9.39 40.51 47.92
C GLY A 4 8.52 39.26 47.79
N LEU A 5 7.55 39.04 48.70
CA LEU A 5 6.61 37.91 48.60
C LEU A 5 5.15 38.35 48.29
N TRP A 6 4.93 39.59 47.81
CA TRP A 6 3.59 40.16 47.59
C TRP A 6 3.41 40.90 46.24
N GLN A 7 4.01 40.40 45.14
CA GLN A 7 3.88 41.09 43.85
C GLN A 7 3.58 40.24 42.61
N ILE A 8 3.05 39.01 42.78
CA ILE A 8 2.48 38.25 41.66
C ILE A 8 1.08 37.70 42.01
N ALA A 9 0.45 38.23 43.07
CA ALA A 9 -0.92 37.89 43.48
C ALA A 9 -1.95 38.98 43.12
N SER A 10 -1.57 40.01 42.33
CA SER A 10 -2.43 41.16 42.03
C SER A 10 -2.71 41.38 40.53
N LEU A 11 -2.43 40.39 39.68
CA LEU A 11 -2.77 40.46 38.23
C LEU A 11 -3.76 39.37 37.79
N LEU A 12 -4.62 38.91 38.72
CA LEU A 12 -5.66 37.91 38.48
C LEU A 12 -7.08 38.37 38.85
N MET A 13 -7.32 39.66 39.11
CA MET A 13 -8.66 40.16 39.50
C MET A 13 -9.09 41.50 38.90
N SER A 14 -8.71 41.84 37.66
CA SER A 14 -9.27 43.04 36.99
C SER A 14 -9.17 43.02 35.46
N VAL A 15 -9.77 42.02 34.79
CA VAL A 15 -10.37 42.23 33.45
C VAL A 15 -11.58 41.30 33.34
N ASN A 16 -12.63 41.62 34.11
CA ASN A 16 -13.95 41.05 33.94
C ASN A 16 -14.99 42.12 34.32
N ALA A 17 -15.12 43.16 33.48
CA ALA A 17 -16.22 44.14 33.54
C ALA A 17 -16.15 45.09 32.33
N ALA A 18 -16.54 44.61 31.14
CA ALA A 18 -17.14 45.40 30.07
C ALA A 18 -17.41 44.46 28.89
N PHE A 19 -18.64 43.97 28.79
CA PHE A 19 -19.42 43.71 27.56
C PHE A 19 -20.60 42.80 27.94
N SER A 20 -21.57 43.41 28.64
CA SER A 20 -22.93 42.92 28.69
C SER A 20 -23.85 44.10 28.40
N THR A 21 -24.26 44.23 27.14
CA THR A 21 -25.56 44.77 26.76
C THR A 21 -25.83 44.38 25.30
N ILE A 22 -27.10 44.11 25.00
CA ILE A 22 -27.67 43.60 23.74
C ILE A 22 -27.83 42.07 23.73
N VAL A 23 -28.79 41.61 24.52
CA VAL A 23 -29.73 40.56 24.10
C VAL A 23 -31.13 41.07 24.42
N SER A 24 -31.91 41.36 23.39
CA SER A 24 -33.37 41.33 23.40
C SER A 24 -33.85 41.26 21.95
N ASP A 25 -34.92 40.48 21.75
CA ASP A 25 -35.71 40.31 20.52
C ASP A 25 -35.26 39.22 19.53
N ILE A 26 -35.70 37.98 19.77
CA ILE A 26 -36.94 37.43 19.17
C ILE A 26 -37.05 35.94 19.54
N ASP A 27 -38.15 35.62 20.22
CA ASP A 27 -38.66 34.26 20.39
C ASP A 27 -39.83 34.03 19.41
N SER A 28 -40.03 32.76 19.03
CA SER A 28 -41.20 32.14 18.39
C SER A 28 -41.54 32.44 16.91
N LYS A 29 -41.36 31.42 16.03
CA LYS A 29 -42.46 30.59 15.49
C LYS A 29 -42.02 29.57 14.41
N ASP A 30 -42.57 28.37 14.55
CA ASP A 30 -42.98 27.39 13.52
C ASP A 30 -42.00 26.83 12.47
N GLY A 31 -41.77 25.51 12.60
CA GLY A 31 -42.24 24.59 11.56
C GLY A 31 -41.32 24.26 10.36
N ASN A 32 -41.01 22.96 10.28
CA ASN A 32 -40.98 22.14 9.06
C ASN A 32 -39.62 21.86 8.37
N ARG A 33 -39.34 20.54 8.30
CA ARG A 33 -38.60 19.76 7.28
C ARG A 33 -37.08 19.89 7.15
N ARG A 34 -36.43 18.79 7.58
CA ARG A 34 -35.22 18.13 7.06
C ARG A 34 -34.66 18.79 5.77
N ALA A 35 -33.67 19.66 5.94
CA ALA A 35 -32.73 20.01 4.88
C ALA A 35 -31.51 19.08 5.01
N ALA A 36 -31.21 18.37 3.92
CA ALA A 36 -30.04 17.52 3.80
C ALA A 36 -28.76 18.35 3.91
N ASP A 37 -27.75 17.80 4.61
CA ASP A 37 -26.39 18.30 4.67
C ASP A 37 -25.83 18.53 3.25
N GLN A 38 -25.76 19.78 2.84
CA GLN A 38 -24.94 20.21 1.71
C GLN A 38 -23.52 20.44 2.23
N PRO A 39 -22.47 19.89 1.60
CA PRO A 39 -21.11 20.11 2.05
C PRO A 39 -20.71 21.58 1.87
N VAL A 40 -20.32 22.23 2.97
CA VAL A 40 -19.79 23.60 2.95
C VAL A 40 -18.42 23.58 2.27
N PHE A 41 -18.37 23.98 1.00
CA PHE A 41 -17.12 24.19 0.26
C PHE A 41 -16.37 25.38 0.87
N THR A 42 -15.21 25.16 1.47
CA THR A 42 -14.39 26.28 1.98
C THR A 42 -13.67 27.01 0.86
N ASN A 43 -13.40 28.31 1.09
CA ASN A 43 -12.67 29.20 0.18
C ASN A 43 -11.32 28.65 -0.32
N ASN A 44 -10.68 27.70 0.38
CA ASN A 44 -9.37 27.17 0.01
C ASN A 44 -9.42 26.17 -1.15
N ILE A 45 -10.40 25.25 -1.16
CA ILE A 45 -10.56 24.26 -2.24
C ILE A 45 -10.97 24.97 -3.53
N GLN A 46 -11.89 25.93 -3.45
CA GLN A 46 -12.30 26.75 -4.59
C GLN A 46 -11.15 27.61 -5.14
N ARG A 47 -10.31 28.20 -4.27
CA ARG A 47 -9.12 28.95 -4.69
C ARG A 47 -8.11 28.05 -5.41
N PHE A 48 -7.90 26.83 -4.93
CA PHE A 48 -7.00 25.88 -5.57
C PHE A 48 -7.46 25.54 -6.99
N ASP A 49 -8.74 25.18 -7.16
CA ASP A 49 -9.27 24.77 -8.46
C ASP A 49 -9.15 25.90 -9.50
N ARG A 50 -9.49 27.14 -9.10
CA ARG A 50 -9.36 28.34 -9.94
C ARG A 50 -7.91 28.67 -10.33
N GLN A 51 -6.95 28.41 -9.43
CA GLN A 51 -5.52 28.57 -9.72
C GLN A 51 -4.97 27.47 -10.63
N THR A 52 -5.53 26.26 -10.56
CA THR A 52 -5.13 25.19 -11.49
C THR A 52 -5.65 25.44 -12.90
N GLU A 53 -6.88 25.94 -13.06
CA GLU A 53 -7.46 26.27 -14.37
C GLU A 53 -6.67 27.35 -15.12
N THR A 54 -6.29 28.43 -14.44
CA THR A 54 -5.56 29.57 -15.01
C THR A 54 -4.10 29.26 -15.41
N SER A 55 -3.50 28.20 -14.85
CA SER A 55 -2.10 27.84 -15.08
C SER A 55 -1.85 26.89 -16.26
N THR A 56 -2.87 26.59 -17.06
CA THR A 56 -2.82 25.59 -18.15
C THR A 56 -2.17 26.09 -19.44
N SER A 57 -1.60 27.31 -19.49
CA SER A 57 -1.14 27.95 -20.74
C SER A 57 0.35 28.31 -20.84
N ARG A 58 1.25 27.83 -19.97
CA ARG A 58 2.71 28.05 -20.14
C ARG A 58 3.50 26.76 -19.96
N GLY A 59 4.33 26.46 -20.95
CA GLY A 59 4.89 25.13 -21.23
C GLY A 59 6.00 24.65 -20.29
N GLY A 60 6.30 23.35 -20.43
CA GLY A 60 7.57 22.71 -20.08
C GLY A 60 7.89 22.46 -18.60
N GLU A 61 7.38 23.27 -17.67
CA GLU A 61 7.82 23.18 -16.28
C GLU A 61 7.13 22.04 -15.51
N VAL A 62 7.95 21.16 -14.94
CA VAL A 62 7.50 20.03 -14.12
C VAL A 62 6.87 20.58 -12.84
N LYS A 63 5.54 20.62 -12.78
CA LYS A 63 4.82 21.20 -11.64
C LYS A 63 5.00 20.32 -10.39
N ALA A 64 5.43 20.94 -9.29
CA ALA A 64 5.44 20.33 -7.97
C ALA A 64 4.00 20.09 -7.44
N LEU A 65 3.86 19.23 -6.41
CA LEU A 65 2.59 19.07 -5.71
C LEU A 65 2.30 20.34 -4.89
N LYS A 66 1.08 20.87 -4.95
CA LYS A 66 0.69 22.12 -4.26
C LYS A 66 -0.11 21.82 -3.00
N LYS A 67 0.19 22.52 -1.90
CA LYS A 67 -0.47 22.35 -0.59
C LYS A 67 -1.95 22.74 -0.64
N VAL A 68 -2.79 21.92 0.00
CA VAL A 68 -4.23 22.11 0.17
C VAL A 68 -4.58 21.74 1.61
N PHE A 69 -5.12 22.70 2.37
CA PHE A 69 -5.66 22.41 3.70
C PHE A 69 -7.05 21.79 3.60
N LEU A 70 -7.39 20.91 4.54
CA LEU A 70 -8.69 20.25 4.58
C LEU A 70 -9.84 21.25 4.69
N SER A 71 -10.98 20.97 4.07
CA SER A 71 -12.16 21.83 4.18
C SER A 71 -12.68 21.90 5.63
N ASN A 72 -12.74 20.75 6.30
CA ASN A 72 -13.15 20.67 7.68
C ASN A 72 -11.99 21.00 8.64
N ARG A 73 -11.99 22.24 9.14
CA ARG A 73 -10.95 22.77 10.06
C ARG A 73 -10.90 22.07 11.41
N SER A 74 -11.95 21.35 11.80
CA SER A 74 -11.95 20.58 13.06
C SER A 74 -11.05 19.34 13.00
N ILE A 75 -10.66 18.91 11.78
CA ILE A 75 -9.73 17.80 11.58
C ILE A 75 -8.32 18.34 11.53
N THR A 76 -7.54 18.03 12.56
CA THR A 76 -6.28 18.71 12.87
C THR A 76 -5.11 17.74 12.99
N CYS A 77 -3.91 18.29 12.90
CA CYS A 77 -2.66 17.64 13.31
C CYS A 77 -2.59 17.49 14.83
N ASN A 78 -1.53 16.86 15.34
CA ASN A 78 -1.38 16.62 16.78
C ASN A 78 -1.53 17.92 17.61
N ASP A 79 -0.91 19.02 17.18
CA ASP A 79 -0.93 20.30 17.90
C ASP A 79 -2.19 21.16 17.67
N GLY A 80 -3.19 20.65 16.95
CA GLY A 80 -4.41 21.40 16.61
C GLY A 80 -4.29 22.28 15.36
N SER A 81 -3.12 22.35 14.71
CA SER A 81 -3.00 23.00 13.40
C SER A 81 -3.83 22.26 12.32
N GLN A 82 -4.31 22.98 11.32
CA GLN A 82 -5.18 22.43 10.29
C GLN A 82 -4.42 21.39 9.45
N ALA A 83 -4.96 20.17 9.36
CA ALA A 83 -4.36 19.13 8.51
C ALA A 83 -4.59 19.44 7.01
N GLY A 84 -3.90 18.71 6.13
CA GLY A 84 -3.96 18.92 4.69
C GLY A 84 -3.21 17.87 3.89
N PHE A 85 -3.15 18.10 2.59
CA PHE A 85 -2.47 17.26 1.61
C PHE A 85 -1.82 18.14 0.54
N TYR A 86 -1.00 17.54 -0.33
CA TYR A 86 -0.48 18.18 -1.52
C TYR A 86 -1.06 17.50 -2.76
N LEU A 87 -1.42 18.27 -3.77
CA LEU A 87 -2.06 17.79 -4.99
C LEU A 87 -1.34 18.30 -6.24
N ARG A 88 -1.17 17.38 -7.19
CA ARG A 88 -0.89 17.69 -8.60
C ARG A 88 -1.95 17.04 -9.46
N LYS A 89 -2.80 17.88 -10.03
CA LYS A 89 -3.93 17.49 -10.90
C LYS A 89 -3.44 17.20 -12.32
N SER A 90 -3.99 16.16 -12.92
CA SER A 90 -3.77 15.75 -14.30
C SER A 90 -5.13 15.62 -15.00
N HIS A 91 -5.46 16.61 -15.84
CA HIS A 91 -6.76 16.67 -16.53
C HIS A 91 -6.97 15.53 -17.54
N SER A 92 -5.89 14.91 -18.02
CA SER A 92 -5.96 13.79 -18.96
C SER A 92 -6.14 12.43 -18.27
N SER A 93 -6.03 12.36 -16.94
CA SER A 93 -6.06 11.09 -16.21
C SER A 93 -7.26 10.97 -15.29
N LYS A 94 -7.88 9.79 -15.30
CA LYS A 94 -8.94 9.38 -14.36
C LYS A 94 -8.41 8.53 -13.21
N MET A 95 -7.09 8.40 -13.12
CA MET A 95 -6.42 7.65 -12.06
C MET A 95 -5.92 8.60 -10.99
N TRP A 96 -6.13 8.21 -9.73
CA TRP A 96 -5.72 8.94 -8.55
C TRP A 96 -4.79 8.06 -7.71
N ILE A 97 -3.61 8.57 -7.39
CA ILE A 97 -2.70 7.97 -6.43
C ILE A 97 -2.70 8.84 -5.18
N ILE A 98 -3.14 8.27 -4.07
CA ILE A 98 -3.19 8.92 -2.76
C ILE A 98 -2.17 8.24 -1.89
N PHE A 99 -1.09 8.94 -1.57
CA PHE A 99 0.03 8.42 -0.81
C PHE A 99 -0.01 8.91 0.64
N LEU A 100 0.05 7.97 1.58
CA LEU A 100 0.14 8.24 3.02
C LEU A 100 1.60 8.23 3.46
N GLU A 101 2.09 9.37 3.95
CA GLU A 101 3.42 9.48 4.54
C GLU A 101 3.55 8.62 5.81
N GLY A 102 4.75 8.11 6.06
CA GLY A 102 5.09 7.37 7.27
C GLY A 102 5.88 8.21 8.28
N GLY A 103 6.55 7.55 9.21
CA GLY A 103 7.44 8.21 10.16
C GLY A 103 7.17 7.88 11.62
N TRP A 104 7.09 6.59 11.97
CA TRP A 104 6.83 6.12 13.34
C TRP A 104 5.52 6.66 13.94
N TYR A 105 5.38 6.61 15.26
CA TYR A 105 4.21 7.04 16.02
C TYR A 105 4.63 7.36 17.46
N CYS A 106 3.72 7.92 18.27
CA CYS A 106 3.92 8.08 19.71
C CYS A 106 2.69 7.57 20.47
N TYR A 107 2.87 6.89 21.59
CA TYR A 107 1.85 6.02 22.20
C TYR A 107 1.60 6.29 23.68
N ASP A 108 2.31 7.27 24.25
CA ASP A 108 2.07 7.79 25.60
C ASP A 108 2.52 9.26 25.67
N HIS A 109 2.25 9.93 26.80
CA HIS A 109 2.62 11.34 26.97
C HIS A 109 4.13 11.58 26.84
N HIS A 110 4.96 10.66 27.34
CA HIS A 110 6.42 10.79 27.30
C HIS A 110 6.97 10.69 25.87
N SER A 111 6.58 9.65 25.13
CA SER A 111 6.96 9.46 23.73
C SER A 111 6.46 10.59 22.85
N CYS A 112 5.22 11.10 23.05
CA CYS A 112 4.71 12.22 22.28
C CYS A 112 5.42 13.53 22.60
N ARG A 113 5.76 13.79 23.87
CA ARG A 113 6.58 14.96 24.24
C ARG A 113 7.98 14.88 23.61
N ASN A 114 8.62 13.71 23.64
CA ASN A 114 9.92 13.52 22.99
C ASN A 114 9.84 13.73 21.48
N ARG A 115 8.78 13.20 20.85
CA ARG A 115 8.54 13.38 19.41
C ARG A 115 8.29 14.86 19.08
N TRP A 116 7.57 15.59 19.91
CA TRP A 116 7.37 17.03 19.73
C TRP A 116 8.68 17.81 19.75
N LEU A 117 9.59 17.46 20.66
CA LEU A 117 10.89 18.12 20.80
C LEU A 117 11.87 17.76 19.67
N LYS A 118 11.87 16.51 19.19
CA LYS A 118 12.88 16.01 18.24
C LYS A 118 12.40 15.90 16.80
N GLN A 119 11.09 15.80 16.58
CA GLN A 119 10.47 15.44 15.29
C GLN A 119 9.17 16.22 15.06
N ARG A 120 9.16 17.51 15.42
CA ARG A 120 7.98 18.37 15.40
C ARG A 120 7.24 18.40 14.05
N HIS A 121 7.96 18.26 12.94
CA HIS A 121 7.39 18.29 11.58
C HIS A 121 6.36 17.17 11.32
N TYR A 122 6.37 16.08 12.09
CA TYR A 122 5.34 15.03 12.05
C TYR A 122 4.16 15.27 13.01
N MET A 123 4.07 16.45 13.63
CA MET A 123 3.06 16.76 14.64
C MET A 123 2.35 18.10 14.41
N THR A 124 2.75 18.86 13.38
CA THR A 124 2.18 20.17 13.03
C THR A 124 2.22 20.41 11.53
N SER A 125 1.26 21.16 11.02
CA SER A 125 1.27 21.69 9.64
C SER A 125 1.83 23.10 9.53
N SER A 126 2.17 23.74 10.65
CA SER A 126 2.52 25.18 10.70
C SER A 126 3.70 25.59 9.83
N HIS A 127 4.60 24.65 9.51
CA HIS A 127 5.83 24.89 8.73
C HIS A 127 5.82 24.11 7.41
N TRP A 128 4.66 23.65 6.95
CA TRP A 128 4.56 22.96 5.67
C TRP A 128 4.82 23.92 4.51
N PRO A 129 5.74 23.59 3.58
CA PRO A 129 5.97 24.41 2.39
C PRO A 129 4.72 24.49 1.51
N ASP A 130 4.63 25.50 0.65
CA ASP A 130 3.48 25.63 -0.27
C ASP A 130 3.50 24.61 -1.40
N THR A 131 4.69 24.08 -1.72
CA THR A 131 4.88 23.04 -2.71
C THR A 131 5.80 21.95 -2.20
N ARG A 132 5.62 20.73 -2.69
CA ARG A 132 6.46 19.57 -2.38
C ARG A 132 6.80 18.81 -3.66
N ASP A 133 8.08 18.50 -3.86
CA ASP A 133 8.51 17.55 -4.87
C ASP A 133 8.67 16.17 -4.21
N VAL A 134 8.10 15.14 -4.83
CA VAL A 134 8.15 13.76 -4.33
C VAL A 134 8.44 12.85 -5.52
N GLY A 135 9.46 12.02 -5.37
CA GLY A 135 9.89 11.09 -6.40
C GLY A 135 9.08 9.80 -6.46
N GLY A 136 9.67 8.82 -7.10
CA GLY A 136 9.17 7.46 -7.26
C GLY A 136 7.79 7.43 -7.92
N MET A 137 6.85 6.74 -7.29
CA MET A 137 5.46 6.59 -7.75
C MET A 137 4.69 7.92 -7.84
N LEU A 138 5.15 8.98 -7.16
CA LEU A 138 4.58 10.32 -7.29
C LEU A 138 5.37 11.23 -8.22
N SER A 139 6.41 10.73 -8.90
CA SER A 139 7.14 11.53 -9.88
C SER A 139 6.28 11.79 -11.12
N PRO A 140 6.30 13.01 -11.69
CA PRO A 140 5.68 13.33 -12.97
C PRO A 140 6.56 12.94 -14.17
N LEU A 141 7.78 12.46 -13.93
CA LEU A 141 8.73 12.11 -14.97
C LEU A 141 8.51 10.66 -15.39
N ALA A 142 8.24 10.42 -16.67
CA ALA A 142 8.04 9.06 -17.18
C ALA A 142 9.31 8.18 -17.03
N SER A 143 10.50 8.78 -17.02
CA SER A 143 11.77 8.09 -16.76
C SER A 143 11.87 7.54 -15.33
N GLU A 144 11.17 8.16 -14.38
CA GLU A 144 11.14 7.77 -12.97
C GLU A 144 9.85 7.02 -12.61
N ASN A 145 8.74 7.28 -13.32
CA ASN A 145 7.41 6.73 -13.10
C ASN A 145 6.70 6.34 -14.42
N PRO A 146 7.10 5.26 -15.09
CA PRO A 146 6.75 4.93 -16.47
C PRO A 146 5.28 4.59 -16.64
N PHE A 147 4.62 4.12 -15.58
CA PHE A 147 3.23 3.67 -15.65
C PHE A 147 2.23 4.68 -15.08
N TRP A 148 2.64 5.56 -14.17
CA TRP A 148 1.73 6.45 -13.45
C TRP A 148 2.13 7.93 -13.45
N TYR A 149 3.17 8.35 -14.19
CA TYR A 149 3.63 9.74 -14.22
C TYR A 149 2.53 10.77 -14.52
N ASN A 150 1.51 10.38 -15.29
CA ASN A 150 0.40 11.23 -15.68
C ASN A 150 -0.85 11.09 -14.78
N ALA A 151 -0.80 10.34 -13.68
CA ALA A 151 -1.91 10.25 -12.72
C ALA A 151 -2.14 11.57 -11.97
N ASN A 152 -3.33 11.71 -11.37
CA ASN A 152 -3.53 12.70 -10.32
C ASN A 152 -2.78 12.23 -9.08
N HIS A 153 -1.83 13.03 -8.60
CA HIS A 153 -0.96 12.65 -7.49
C HIS A 153 -1.33 13.44 -6.24
N VAL A 154 -1.54 12.70 -5.15
CA VAL A 154 -1.87 13.26 -3.84
C VAL A 154 -0.87 12.74 -2.81
N PHE A 155 -0.23 13.64 -2.08
CA PHE A 155 0.63 13.31 -0.96
C PHE A 155 -0.03 13.81 0.33
N VAL A 156 -0.41 12.90 1.22
CA VAL A 156 -1.01 13.24 2.52
C VAL A 156 0.11 13.23 3.56
N ALA A 157 0.47 14.42 4.04
CA ALA A 157 1.54 14.58 5.00
C ALA A 157 1.14 14.08 6.38
N TYR A 158 2.05 13.36 7.03
CA TYR A 158 1.77 12.66 8.28
C TYR A 158 1.99 13.59 9.47
N CYS A 159 0.90 14.08 10.07
CA CYS A 159 0.97 14.98 11.23
C CYS A 159 0.18 14.50 12.46
N THR A 160 -0.20 13.22 12.49
CA THR A 160 -1.13 12.68 13.49
C THR A 160 -0.52 11.64 14.43
N SER A 161 0.70 11.15 14.15
CA SER A 161 1.47 10.27 15.06
C SER A 161 0.75 9.00 15.56
N ASP A 162 -0.28 8.53 14.85
CA ASP A 162 -1.21 7.44 15.22
C ASP A 162 -1.32 6.31 14.17
N SER A 163 -0.31 6.12 13.32
CA SER A 163 -0.35 5.21 12.17
C SER A 163 -1.63 5.29 11.32
N TRP A 164 -2.18 6.51 11.18
CA TRP A 164 -3.42 6.79 10.44
C TRP A 164 -4.69 6.13 11.00
N SER A 165 -4.68 5.75 12.28
CA SER A 165 -5.79 5.04 12.93
C SER A 165 -6.69 5.96 13.78
N GLY A 166 -6.17 7.09 14.24
CA GLY A 166 -6.77 7.84 15.34
C GLY A 166 -8.08 8.53 14.98
N SER A 167 -8.91 8.73 16.01
CA SER A 167 -10.17 9.46 15.90
C SER A 167 -10.43 10.40 17.08
N ARG A 168 -9.39 10.75 17.83
CA ARG A 168 -9.46 11.59 19.01
C ARG A 168 -9.05 13.04 18.68
N PRO A 169 -9.92 14.04 18.83
CA PRO A 169 -9.50 15.44 18.70
C PRO A 169 -8.62 15.88 19.89
N PRO A 170 -7.85 16.98 19.75
CA PRO A 170 -7.20 17.61 20.90
C PRO A 170 -8.24 18.16 21.89
N THR A 171 -7.97 18.11 23.20
CA THR A 171 -8.89 18.61 24.25
C THR A 171 -8.13 19.40 25.31
N ALA A 172 -8.82 20.28 26.05
CA ALA A 172 -8.23 20.97 27.20
C ALA A 172 -7.62 19.94 28.19
N GLY A 173 -6.34 20.10 28.52
CA GLY A 173 -5.60 19.16 29.38
C GLY A 173 -4.90 18.00 28.67
N GLN A 174 -5.15 17.77 27.37
CA GLN A 174 -4.41 16.81 26.55
C GLN A 174 -3.86 17.53 25.30
N PRO A 175 -2.55 17.86 25.27
CA PRO A 175 -2.01 18.78 24.27
C PRO A 175 -1.97 18.21 22.84
N PHE A 176 -2.16 16.89 22.68
CA PHE A 176 -2.09 16.24 21.37
C PHE A 176 -3.42 15.56 20.98
N GLY A 177 -3.93 15.90 19.79
CA GLY A 177 -4.97 15.16 19.08
C GLY A 177 -4.40 14.03 18.22
N PHE A 178 -5.20 13.05 17.84
CA PHE A 178 -4.84 11.90 17.01
C PHE A 178 -5.99 11.59 16.05
N MET A 179 -5.94 12.15 14.85
CA MET A 179 -7.07 12.20 13.91
C MET A 179 -6.78 11.53 12.57
N GLY A 180 -5.79 10.64 12.48
CA GLY A 180 -5.28 10.10 11.22
C GLY A 180 -6.33 9.44 10.34
N SER A 181 -7.25 8.65 10.91
CA SER A 181 -8.33 8.01 10.13
C SER A 181 -9.34 9.04 9.62
N LEU A 182 -9.58 10.11 10.41
CA LEU A 182 -10.44 11.22 10.02
C LEU A 182 -9.80 12.08 8.91
N VAL A 183 -8.49 12.31 8.98
CA VAL A 183 -7.72 12.97 7.90
C VAL A 183 -7.88 12.19 6.59
N VAL A 184 -7.67 10.87 6.59
CA VAL A 184 -7.84 10.05 5.38
C VAL A 184 -9.24 10.20 4.80
N GLY A 185 -10.28 10.06 5.64
CA GLY A 185 -11.67 10.21 5.18
C GLY A 185 -11.99 11.60 4.65
N GLN A 186 -11.44 12.65 5.25
CA GLN A 186 -11.67 14.03 4.80
C GLN A 186 -10.92 14.35 3.49
N VAL A 187 -9.69 13.85 3.32
CA VAL A 187 -8.95 13.98 2.05
C VAL A 187 -9.79 13.40 0.91
N ILE A 188 -10.38 12.20 1.06
CA ILE A 188 -11.24 11.62 0.02
C ILE A 188 -12.40 12.55 -0.34
N ARG A 189 -13.07 13.14 0.66
CA ARG A 189 -14.19 14.07 0.44
C ARG A 189 -13.74 15.35 -0.26
N ASP A 190 -12.61 15.91 0.15
CA ASP A 190 -12.07 17.15 -0.41
C ASP A 190 -11.56 16.96 -1.85
N LEU A 191 -11.15 15.74 -2.21
CA LEU A 191 -10.74 15.42 -3.58
C LEU A 191 -11.92 15.30 -4.56
N LEU A 192 -13.16 15.07 -4.09
CA LEU A 192 -14.34 14.95 -4.95
C LEU A 192 -14.56 16.18 -5.82
N PRO A 193 -14.76 17.40 -5.27
CA PRO A 193 -14.91 18.61 -6.08
C PRO A 193 -13.64 18.96 -6.87
N LEU A 194 -12.48 18.44 -6.47
CA LEU A 194 -11.23 18.61 -7.21
C LEU A 194 -11.10 17.66 -8.41
N GLY A 195 -12.10 16.80 -8.65
CA GLY A 195 -12.23 15.97 -9.84
C GLY A 195 -12.20 14.47 -9.59
N LEU A 196 -12.06 14.01 -8.34
CA LEU A 196 -12.06 12.58 -8.02
C LEU A 196 -13.38 11.89 -8.39
N GLU A 197 -14.50 12.62 -8.31
CA GLU A 197 -15.81 12.12 -8.76
C GLU A 197 -15.80 11.71 -10.25
N ASN A 198 -14.98 12.36 -11.09
CA ASN A 198 -14.84 12.01 -12.51
C ASN A 198 -13.81 10.90 -12.77
N GLY A 199 -13.18 10.41 -11.71
CA GLY A 199 -12.17 9.36 -11.73
C GLY A 199 -12.75 7.97 -12.00
N THR A 200 -11.87 7.02 -12.32
CA THR A 200 -12.21 5.60 -12.51
C THR A 200 -11.47 4.68 -11.54
N GLU A 201 -10.40 5.19 -10.92
CA GLU A 201 -9.50 4.41 -10.11
C GLU A 201 -8.81 5.26 -9.05
N VAL A 202 -8.79 4.72 -7.82
CA VAL A 202 -8.05 5.19 -6.66
C VAL A 202 -7.09 4.10 -6.24
N LEU A 203 -5.81 4.48 -6.15
CA LEU A 203 -4.75 3.68 -5.58
C LEU A 203 -4.32 4.36 -4.26
N LEU A 204 -4.68 3.75 -3.14
CA LEU A 204 -4.25 4.18 -1.82
C LEU A 204 -2.90 3.52 -1.52
N ALA A 205 -1.83 4.30 -1.56
CA ALA A 205 -0.46 3.85 -1.30
C ALA A 205 0.06 4.46 0.00
N GLY A 206 1.10 3.88 0.59
CA GLY A 206 1.77 4.47 1.73
C GLY A 206 2.97 3.65 2.16
N SER A 207 3.94 4.33 2.76
CA SER A 207 5.19 3.72 3.22
C SER A 207 5.29 3.75 4.75
N SER A 208 5.93 2.74 5.36
CA SER A 208 6.15 2.68 6.82
C SER A 208 4.83 2.70 7.60
N ALA A 209 4.68 3.59 8.59
CA ALA A 209 3.40 3.85 9.28
C ALA A 209 2.27 4.22 8.30
N GLY A 210 2.57 4.83 7.15
CA GLY A 210 1.63 5.05 6.06
C GLY A 210 1.17 3.75 5.39
N GLY A 211 2.06 2.77 5.25
CA GLY A 211 1.74 1.43 4.75
C GLY A 211 0.83 0.65 5.71
N VAL A 212 1.03 0.79 7.02
CA VAL A 212 0.07 0.32 8.05
C VAL A 212 -1.26 1.06 7.88
N GLY A 213 -1.22 2.38 7.72
CA GLY A 213 -2.37 3.24 7.48
C GLY A 213 -3.20 2.84 6.26
N VAL A 214 -2.57 2.40 5.17
CA VAL A 214 -3.26 1.83 4.00
C VAL A 214 -4.07 0.61 4.43
N MET A 215 -3.46 -0.37 5.10
CA MET A 215 -4.18 -1.59 5.51
C MET A 215 -5.35 -1.28 6.46
N LEU A 216 -5.18 -0.33 7.37
CA LEU A 216 -6.22 0.07 8.33
C LEU A 216 -7.39 0.83 7.68
N ASN A 217 -7.14 1.60 6.62
CA ASN A 217 -8.15 2.49 6.03
C ASN A 217 -8.63 2.06 4.63
N LEU A 218 -8.03 1.05 3.98
CA LEU A 218 -8.35 0.70 2.59
C LEU A 218 -9.81 0.31 2.37
N ASP A 219 -10.34 -0.59 3.20
CA ASP A 219 -11.74 -1.00 3.12
C ASP A 219 -12.68 0.13 3.54
N PHE A 220 -12.27 0.97 4.50
CA PHE A 220 -13.02 2.17 4.88
C PHE A 220 -13.13 3.17 3.71
N VAL A 221 -12.03 3.47 3.01
CA VAL A 221 -12.04 4.37 1.84
C VAL A 221 -12.94 3.81 0.73
N LYS A 222 -12.92 2.49 0.52
CA LYS A 222 -13.81 1.84 -0.44
C LYS A 222 -15.27 1.94 -0.04
N GLU A 223 -15.60 1.69 1.23
CA GLU A 223 -16.97 1.80 1.75
C GLU A 223 -17.46 3.25 1.71
N LEU A 224 -16.62 4.22 2.05
CA LEU A 224 -16.89 5.66 1.90
C LEU A 224 -17.24 6.01 0.43
N LEU A 225 -16.41 5.61 -0.53
CA LEU A 225 -16.67 5.90 -1.95
C LEU A 225 -17.90 5.15 -2.48
N HIS A 226 -18.09 3.87 -2.13
CA HIS A 226 -19.10 3.02 -2.76
C HIS A 226 -20.47 3.12 -2.10
N ASP A 227 -20.52 3.18 -0.78
CA ASP A 227 -21.74 3.03 0.00
C ASP A 227 -22.21 4.36 0.61
N GLU A 228 -21.31 5.26 1.04
CA GLU A 228 -21.70 6.60 1.51
C GLU A 228 -21.88 7.56 0.33
N LEU A 229 -20.89 7.67 -0.56
CA LEU A 229 -20.87 8.64 -1.66
C LEU A 229 -21.47 8.12 -2.98
N GLN A 230 -21.89 6.85 -3.03
CA GLN A 230 -22.51 6.20 -4.20
C GLN A 230 -21.64 6.13 -5.49
N LEU A 231 -20.32 6.27 -5.38
CA LEU A 231 -19.35 6.23 -6.49
C LEU A 231 -18.84 4.81 -6.77
N ARG A 232 -19.75 3.83 -6.88
CA ARG A 232 -19.42 2.39 -7.05
C ARG A 232 -18.63 2.06 -8.33
N TYR A 233 -18.56 2.99 -9.29
CA TYR A 233 -17.79 2.82 -10.52
C TYR A 233 -16.28 2.94 -10.28
N ILE A 234 -15.86 3.74 -9.30
CA ILE A 234 -14.46 3.95 -8.94
C ILE A 234 -13.86 2.66 -8.38
N THR A 235 -12.77 2.17 -8.96
CA THR A 235 -12.03 1.04 -8.39
C THR A 235 -11.16 1.55 -7.24
N VAL A 236 -11.13 0.84 -6.11
CA VAL A 236 -10.23 1.15 -4.99
C VAL A 236 -9.27 -0.03 -4.78
N ARG A 237 -7.97 0.25 -4.74
CA ARG A 237 -6.89 -0.71 -4.49
C ARG A 237 -5.88 -0.12 -3.51
N GLY A 238 -5.13 -0.98 -2.82
CA GLY A 238 -4.12 -0.57 -1.86
C GLY A 238 -2.70 -1.01 -2.24
N ILE A 239 -1.70 -0.23 -1.86
CA ILE A 239 -0.30 -0.61 -1.83
C ILE A 239 0.26 -0.31 -0.45
N THR A 240 0.74 -1.33 0.24
CA THR A 240 1.50 -1.16 1.49
C THR A 240 2.98 -1.36 1.16
N ASP A 241 3.80 -0.37 1.47
CA ASP A 241 5.25 -0.42 1.35
C ASP A 241 5.86 -0.35 2.75
N SER A 242 6.65 -1.35 3.13
CA SER A 242 7.38 -1.35 4.40
C SER A 242 6.46 -1.16 5.62
N GLY A 243 5.20 -1.60 5.49
CA GLY A 243 4.16 -1.49 6.51
C GLY A 243 3.75 -2.85 7.09
N TRP A 244 4.42 -3.92 6.68
CA TRP A 244 4.14 -5.28 7.13
C TRP A 244 5.11 -5.69 8.23
N PHE A 245 4.73 -5.41 9.48
CA PHE A 245 5.50 -5.74 10.67
C PHE A 245 5.08 -7.07 11.30
N LEU A 246 5.98 -7.66 12.08
CA LEU A 246 5.73 -8.84 12.91
C LEU A 246 5.72 -8.46 14.40
N ASP A 247 4.77 -9.02 15.16
CA ASP A 247 4.66 -8.96 16.62
C ASP A 247 5.53 -10.05 17.27
N ARG A 248 6.84 -9.99 17.04
CA ARG A 248 7.82 -10.95 17.57
C ARG A 248 8.41 -10.50 18.91
N THR A 249 9.02 -11.45 19.61
CA THR A 249 9.86 -11.17 20.77
C THR A 249 11.13 -10.45 20.30
N PRO A 250 11.48 -9.28 20.86
CA PRO A 250 12.69 -8.54 20.49
C PRO A 250 13.96 -9.34 20.83
N TYR A 251 15.05 -9.04 20.13
CA TYR A 251 16.37 -9.64 20.35
C TYR A 251 16.87 -9.41 21.79
N ALA A 252 16.85 -8.16 22.24
CA ALA A 252 17.22 -7.77 23.60
C ALA A 252 16.02 -7.20 24.35
N PRO A 253 15.88 -7.47 25.67
CA PRO A 253 14.81 -6.89 26.49
C PRO A 253 14.74 -5.36 26.31
N THR A 254 13.53 -4.86 26.11
CA THR A 254 13.28 -3.43 25.92
C THR A 254 12.11 -3.00 26.78
N ASN A 255 12.22 -1.79 27.36
CA ASN A 255 11.12 -1.16 28.08
C ASN A 255 10.03 -0.61 27.14
N LYS A 256 10.17 -0.81 25.82
CA LYS A 256 9.25 -0.34 24.78
C LYS A 256 8.93 -1.43 23.74
N PRO A 257 8.39 -2.61 24.13
CA PRO A 257 8.04 -3.63 23.15
C PRO A 257 7.00 -3.11 22.15
N THR A 258 7.15 -3.47 20.88
CA THR A 258 6.27 -3.02 19.79
C THR A 258 4.79 -3.30 20.07
N VAL A 259 4.48 -4.49 20.58
CA VAL A 259 3.11 -4.88 20.93
C VAL A 259 2.52 -3.96 22.01
N ASP A 260 3.28 -3.66 23.06
CA ASP A 260 2.82 -2.80 24.15
C ASP A 260 2.67 -1.34 23.68
N ALA A 261 3.58 -0.88 22.81
CA ALA A 261 3.48 0.42 22.18
C ALA A 261 2.19 0.54 21.34
N ILE A 262 1.85 -0.47 20.55
CA ILE A 262 0.60 -0.48 19.76
C ILE A 262 -0.64 -0.59 20.67
N LYS A 263 -0.61 -1.39 21.74
CA LYS A 263 -1.70 -1.47 22.72
C LYS A 263 -1.99 -0.11 23.36
N LYS A 264 -0.96 0.52 23.94
CA LYS A 264 -1.04 1.85 24.55
C LYS A 264 -1.45 2.91 23.52
N GLY A 265 -0.87 2.84 22.32
CA GLY A 265 -1.16 3.75 21.22
C GLY A 265 -2.62 3.65 20.81
N MET A 266 -3.13 2.45 20.52
CA MET A 266 -4.52 2.25 20.11
C MET A 266 -5.52 2.83 21.11
N GLU A 267 -5.26 2.67 22.41
CA GLU A 267 -6.07 3.29 23.46
C GLU A 267 -5.94 4.83 23.43
N MET A 268 -4.71 5.35 23.46
CA MET A 268 -4.43 6.79 23.44
C MET A 268 -5.00 7.50 22.20
N TRP A 269 -4.98 6.86 21.03
CA TRP A 269 -5.40 7.46 19.76
C TRP A 269 -6.91 7.33 19.52
N ARG A 270 -7.62 6.52 20.32
CA ARG A 270 -8.92 5.95 19.94
C ARG A 270 -8.83 5.34 18.53
N GLY A 271 -7.85 4.46 18.37
CA GLY A 271 -7.47 3.86 17.10
C GLY A 271 -8.60 3.04 16.50
N LYS A 272 -8.93 3.33 15.24
CA LYS A 272 -9.89 2.57 14.45
C LYS A 272 -9.15 1.51 13.64
N VAL A 273 -9.77 0.34 13.55
CA VAL A 273 -9.29 -0.80 12.75
C VAL A 273 -10.49 -1.34 11.95
N PRO A 274 -10.27 -2.01 10.81
CA PRO A 274 -11.37 -2.52 9.99
C PRO A 274 -12.31 -3.43 10.78
N ARG A 275 -13.63 -3.26 10.58
CA ARG A 275 -14.67 -4.00 11.31
C ARG A 275 -14.43 -5.51 11.29
N ARG A 276 -14.10 -6.06 10.11
CA ARG A 276 -13.87 -7.51 9.96
C ARG A 276 -12.67 -8.02 10.76
N CYS A 277 -11.60 -7.26 10.83
CA CYS A 277 -10.45 -7.62 11.65
C CYS A 277 -10.76 -7.48 13.14
N ARG A 278 -11.51 -6.45 13.53
CA ARG A 278 -12.00 -6.30 14.92
C ARG A 278 -12.86 -7.47 15.35
N GLU A 279 -13.72 -7.97 14.46
CA GLU A 279 -14.58 -9.13 14.71
C GLU A 279 -13.79 -10.43 14.90
N GLU A 280 -12.65 -10.57 14.22
CA GLU A 280 -11.72 -11.68 14.43
C GLU A 280 -11.01 -11.59 15.79
N TYR A 281 -10.65 -10.37 16.22
CA TYR A 281 -9.86 -10.13 17.43
C TYR A 281 -10.61 -9.24 18.44
N LEU A 282 -11.79 -9.68 18.90
CA LEU A 282 -12.67 -8.87 19.75
C LEU A 282 -11.99 -8.30 21.01
N GLN A 283 -11.21 -9.12 21.70
CA GLN A 283 -10.52 -8.73 22.94
C GLN A 283 -9.17 -8.06 22.70
N GLU A 284 -8.59 -8.26 21.52
CA GLU A 284 -7.23 -7.84 21.19
C GLU A 284 -7.18 -7.13 19.82
N PRO A 285 -7.96 -6.05 19.62
CA PRO A 285 -8.10 -5.43 18.30
C PRO A 285 -6.80 -4.76 17.82
N TRP A 286 -5.83 -4.55 18.71
CA TRP A 286 -4.46 -4.12 18.39
C TRP A 286 -3.76 -5.07 17.41
N ARG A 287 -4.17 -6.35 17.36
CA ARG A 287 -3.67 -7.35 16.40
C ARG A 287 -3.86 -6.91 14.95
N CYS A 288 -4.84 -6.06 14.68
CA CYS A 288 -5.12 -5.54 13.33
C CYS A 288 -4.07 -4.56 12.79
N TYR A 289 -3.10 -4.12 13.60
CA TYR A 289 -1.98 -3.30 13.12
C TYR A 289 -0.90 -4.12 12.41
N PHE A 290 -0.92 -5.46 12.55
CA PHE A 290 0.07 -6.35 11.94
C PHE A 290 -0.44 -6.93 10.63
N GLY A 291 0.33 -6.75 9.56
CA GLY A 291 -0.08 -7.04 8.18
C GLY A 291 -0.64 -8.45 7.97
N TYR A 292 0.05 -9.46 8.51
CA TYR A 292 -0.35 -10.86 8.35
C TYR A 292 -1.64 -11.23 9.09
N ARG A 293 -2.04 -10.45 10.11
CA ARG A 293 -3.28 -10.64 10.86
C ARG A 293 -4.46 -9.93 10.20
N ILE A 294 -4.25 -8.73 9.66
CA ILE A 294 -5.30 -7.94 9.00
C ILE A 294 -5.58 -8.42 7.57
N TYR A 295 -4.56 -8.84 6.83
CA TYR A 295 -4.66 -9.20 5.40
C TYR A 295 -5.78 -10.19 5.07
N PRO A 296 -5.99 -11.31 5.82
CA PRO A 296 -7.04 -12.27 5.52
C PRO A 296 -8.46 -11.68 5.56
N THR A 297 -8.64 -10.56 6.27
CA THR A 297 -9.96 -9.94 6.49
C THR A 297 -10.30 -8.86 5.45
N LEU A 298 -9.31 -8.38 4.70
CA LEU A 298 -9.46 -7.29 3.71
C LEU A 298 -10.31 -7.73 2.52
N LYS A 299 -11.25 -6.87 2.09
CA LYS A 299 -12.06 -7.06 0.87
C LYS A 299 -11.36 -6.52 -0.37
N SER A 300 -10.53 -5.50 -0.20
CA SER A 300 -9.91 -4.76 -1.29
C SER A 300 -8.60 -5.41 -1.73
N ASP A 301 -8.29 -5.33 -3.01
CA ASP A 301 -7.04 -5.85 -3.54
C ASP A 301 -5.87 -5.02 -2.96
N LEU A 302 -4.93 -5.69 -2.27
CA LEU A 302 -3.73 -5.09 -1.69
C LEU A 302 -2.48 -5.70 -2.34
N PHE A 303 -1.56 -4.84 -2.78
CA PHE A 303 -0.20 -5.20 -3.13
C PHE A 303 0.72 -4.92 -1.93
N VAL A 304 1.58 -5.88 -1.59
CA VAL A 304 2.53 -5.77 -0.47
C VAL A 304 3.93 -5.61 -1.03
N PHE A 305 4.59 -4.49 -0.77
CA PHE A 305 6.04 -4.39 -0.89
C PHE A 305 6.64 -4.43 0.51
N GLN A 306 7.64 -5.28 0.72
CA GLN A 306 8.30 -5.38 2.02
C GLN A 306 9.75 -5.82 1.84
N TRP A 307 10.70 -5.05 2.38
CA TRP A 307 12.08 -5.52 2.56
C TRP A 307 12.07 -6.70 3.52
N LEU A 308 12.69 -7.83 3.14
CA LEU A 308 12.78 -8.97 4.06
C LEU A 308 13.62 -8.65 5.30
N PHE A 309 14.52 -7.69 5.20
CA PHE A 309 15.33 -7.19 6.30
C PHE A 309 15.03 -5.72 6.58
N ASP A 310 13.77 -5.41 6.86
CA ASP A 310 13.32 -4.04 7.06
C ASP A 310 13.97 -3.38 8.29
N GLU A 311 14.59 -2.22 8.10
CA GLU A 311 15.32 -1.52 9.17
C GLU A 311 14.40 -1.09 10.32
N ALA A 312 13.14 -0.76 10.04
CA ALA A 312 12.21 -0.38 11.10
C ALA A 312 11.79 -1.60 11.93
N GLN A 313 11.69 -2.79 11.34
CA GLN A 313 11.50 -4.04 12.09
C GLN A 313 12.75 -4.37 12.94
N ILE A 314 13.96 -4.29 12.37
CA ILE A 314 15.22 -4.51 13.09
C ILE A 314 15.35 -3.55 14.29
N SER A 315 14.99 -2.27 14.08
CA SER A 315 14.98 -1.27 15.14
C SER A 315 13.91 -1.55 16.20
N ALA A 316 12.73 -2.00 15.80
CA ALA A 316 11.63 -2.34 16.70
C ALA A 316 11.94 -3.58 17.55
N ASP A 317 12.70 -4.53 16.99
CA ASP A 317 13.16 -5.74 17.67
C ASP A 317 14.41 -5.50 18.55
N ASN A 318 14.84 -4.24 18.69
CA ASN A 318 15.94 -3.84 19.58
C ASN A 318 17.26 -4.59 19.29
N VAL A 319 17.56 -4.83 18.00
CA VAL A 319 18.80 -5.49 17.58
C VAL A 319 20.00 -4.53 17.67
N GLY A 320 19.78 -3.24 17.43
CA GLY A 320 20.84 -2.23 17.28
C GLY A 320 21.54 -2.33 15.93
N ALA A 321 22.66 -1.62 15.77
CA ALA A 321 23.54 -1.83 14.62
C ALA A 321 24.13 -3.25 14.69
N PRO A 322 23.90 -4.10 13.68
CA PRO A 322 24.30 -5.50 13.75
C PRO A 322 25.81 -5.62 13.50
N VAL A 323 26.55 -6.01 14.53
CA VAL A 323 28.03 -6.16 14.50
C VAL A 323 28.49 -7.52 15.05
N THR A 324 27.56 -8.36 15.49
CA THR A 324 27.84 -9.69 16.06
C THR A 324 27.09 -10.77 15.30
N LYS A 325 27.63 -11.98 15.29
CA LYS A 325 26.98 -13.15 14.69
C LYS A 325 25.57 -13.38 15.26
N GLN A 326 25.38 -13.23 16.57
CA GLN A 326 24.07 -13.45 17.21
C GLN A 326 23.00 -12.44 16.75
N GLN A 327 23.39 -11.18 16.56
CA GLN A 327 22.48 -10.18 16.00
C GLN A 327 22.09 -10.55 14.56
N TRP A 328 23.05 -11.02 13.76
CA TRP A 328 22.79 -11.42 12.39
C TRP A 328 21.99 -12.72 12.27
N ASP A 329 22.22 -13.70 13.15
CA ASP A 329 21.40 -14.91 13.24
C ASP A 329 19.93 -14.52 13.51
N TYR A 330 19.68 -13.58 14.44
CA TYR A 330 18.34 -13.06 14.71
C TYR A 330 17.74 -12.34 13.49
N ILE A 331 18.52 -11.51 12.79
CA ILE A 331 18.07 -10.81 11.57
C ILE A 331 17.73 -11.83 10.46
N HIS A 332 18.50 -12.91 10.33
CA HIS A 332 18.20 -13.98 9.37
C HIS A 332 16.88 -14.66 9.71
N GLU A 333 16.67 -15.06 10.97
CA GLU A 333 15.39 -15.61 11.44
C GLU A 333 14.22 -14.63 11.26
N MET A 334 14.46 -13.33 11.41
CA MET A 334 13.50 -12.26 11.13
C MET A 334 13.06 -12.27 9.66
N GLY A 335 14.02 -12.32 8.73
CA GLY A 335 13.76 -12.40 7.29
C GLY A 335 12.96 -13.66 6.90
N ASP A 336 13.30 -14.81 7.49
CA ASP A 336 12.58 -16.06 7.25
C ASP A 336 11.12 -16.01 7.73
N ALA A 337 10.88 -15.44 8.92
CA ALA A 337 9.52 -15.27 9.42
C ALA A 337 8.71 -14.28 8.56
N LEU A 338 9.33 -13.20 8.10
CA LEU A 338 8.69 -12.26 7.17
C LEU A 338 8.31 -12.97 5.88
N LYS A 339 9.24 -13.70 5.26
CA LYS A 339 9.00 -14.49 4.05
C LYS A 339 7.88 -15.51 4.25
N HIS A 340 7.85 -16.19 5.39
CA HIS A 340 6.80 -17.15 5.76
C HIS A 340 5.43 -16.49 5.88
N SER A 341 5.36 -15.29 6.45
CA SER A 341 4.10 -14.54 6.60
C SER A 341 3.42 -14.20 5.25
N PHE A 342 4.18 -14.22 4.14
CA PHE A 342 3.67 -13.96 2.79
C PHE A 342 3.12 -15.18 2.05
N GLN A 343 3.09 -16.37 2.66
CA GLN A 343 2.60 -17.60 1.99
C GLN A 343 1.21 -17.42 1.37
N ASN A 344 0.29 -16.77 2.10
CA ASN A 344 -1.10 -16.55 1.66
C ASN A 344 -1.32 -15.18 1.00
N VAL A 345 -0.26 -14.39 0.79
CA VAL A 345 -0.36 -13.08 0.15
C VAL A 345 -0.37 -13.24 -1.37
N SER A 346 -1.44 -12.72 -1.98
CA SER A 346 -1.71 -12.92 -3.41
C SER A 346 -0.85 -12.05 -4.33
N ALA A 347 -0.43 -10.88 -3.86
CA ALA A 347 0.41 -9.93 -4.58
C ALA A 347 1.45 -9.34 -3.61
N VAL A 348 2.70 -9.76 -3.75
CA VAL A 348 3.81 -9.36 -2.89
C VAL A 348 5.08 -9.21 -3.71
N PHE A 349 5.90 -8.23 -3.37
CA PHE A 349 7.25 -8.03 -3.87
C PHE A 349 8.17 -7.86 -2.67
N ALA A 350 8.97 -8.88 -2.36
CA ALA A 350 9.81 -8.91 -1.16
C ALA A 350 11.27 -9.28 -1.48
N PRO A 351 12.13 -8.28 -1.71
CA PRO A 351 13.56 -8.49 -1.97
C PRO A 351 14.33 -8.71 -0.66
N SER A 352 15.43 -9.48 -0.73
CA SER A 352 16.35 -9.72 0.39
C SER A 352 17.38 -8.59 0.52
N CYS A 353 16.92 -7.40 0.89
CA CYS A 353 17.77 -6.25 1.17
C CYS A 353 17.49 -5.68 2.56
N VAL A 354 18.51 -5.06 3.16
CA VAL A 354 18.36 -4.21 4.33
C VAL A 354 18.10 -2.79 3.85
N SER A 355 16.88 -2.30 4.10
CA SER A 355 16.44 -0.95 3.71
C SER A 355 15.08 -0.69 4.36
N HIS A 356 14.60 0.55 4.28
CA HIS A 356 13.23 0.91 4.65
C HIS A 356 12.60 1.85 3.62
N ALA A 357 11.34 1.58 3.27
CA ALA A 357 10.55 2.26 2.23
C ALA A 357 11.18 2.22 0.82
N VAL A 358 10.35 2.39 -0.21
CA VAL A 358 10.82 2.43 -1.60
C VAL A 358 9.97 3.32 -2.50
N LEU A 359 8.65 3.43 -2.29
CA LEU A 359 7.73 3.97 -3.29
C LEU A 359 7.93 5.43 -3.65
N THR A 360 8.56 6.22 -2.78
CA THR A 360 8.84 7.65 -3.00
C THR A 360 10.31 7.93 -3.32
N LYS A 361 11.16 6.90 -3.35
CA LYS A 361 12.57 7.03 -3.72
C LYS A 361 12.69 7.16 -5.25
N ARG A 362 13.62 7.99 -5.72
CA ARG A 362 13.76 8.25 -7.17
C ARG A 362 14.26 7.03 -7.94
N ASP A 363 15.05 6.21 -7.29
CA ASP A 363 15.66 4.99 -7.79
C ASP A 363 14.81 3.73 -7.53
N TRP A 364 13.55 3.87 -7.09
CA TRP A 364 12.69 2.73 -6.74
C TRP A 364 12.59 1.64 -7.82
N GLN A 365 12.80 2.00 -9.08
CA GLN A 365 12.76 1.10 -10.24
C GLN A 365 13.96 0.18 -10.37
N LEU A 366 15.08 0.56 -9.74
CA LEU A 366 16.29 -0.23 -9.78
C LEU A 366 16.11 -1.54 -9.03
N VAL A 367 15.23 -1.57 -8.03
CA VAL A 367 14.93 -2.75 -7.22
C VAL A 367 14.18 -3.79 -8.05
N LYS A 368 14.80 -4.96 -8.26
CA LYS A 368 14.30 -6.06 -9.10
C LYS A 368 14.34 -7.41 -8.40
N ILE A 369 13.45 -8.31 -8.79
CA ILE A 369 13.48 -9.75 -8.45
C ILE A 369 13.21 -10.52 -9.73
N ASP A 370 14.08 -11.49 -10.07
CA ASP A 370 14.07 -12.19 -11.37
C ASP A 370 13.99 -11.20 -12.57
N ASP A 371 14.84 -10.15 -12.56
CA ASP A 371 14.88 -9.06 -13.57
C ASP A 371 13.60 -8.23 -13.74
N VAL A 372 12.60 -8.42 -12.88
CA VAL A 372 11.37 -7.62 -12.90
C VAL A 372 11.42 -6.57 -11.81
N SER A 373 11.32 -5.31 -12.21
CA SER A 373 11.27 -4.18 -11.29
C SER A 373 9.96 -4.16 -10.48
N ILE A 374 9.99 -3.49 -9.33
CA ILE A 374 8.77 -3.24 -8.55
C ILE A 374 7.69 -2.54 -9.39
N ALA A 375 8.06 -1.57 -10.24
CA ALA A 375 7.14 -0.82 -11.09
C ALA A 375 6.42 -1.74 -12.08
N GLU A 376 7.16 -2.67 -12.72
CA GLU A 376 6.60 -3.65 -13.65
C GLU A 376 5.70 -4.68 -12.93
N ALA A 377 6.11 -5.14 -11.74
CA ALA A 377 5.32 -6.07 -10.93
C ALA A 377 3.98 -5.43 -10.50
N LEU A 378 4.01 -4.18 -10.04
CA LEU A 378 2.83 -3.39 -9.69
C LEU A 378 1.92 -3.18 -10.90
N HIS A 379 2.48 -2.80 -12.05
CA HIS A 379 1.72 -2.60 -13.29
C HIS A 379 1.04 -3.90 -13.72
N CYS A 380 1.75 -5.02 -13.64
CA CYS A 380 1.21 -6.33 -13.91
C CYS A 380 0.02 -6.70 -12.98
N TRP A 381 0.15 -6.44 -11.67
CA TRP A 381 -0.93 -6.65 -10.71
C TRP A 381 -2.16 -5.80 -11.03
N GLU A 382 -1.95 -4.52 -11.33
CA GLU A 382 -3.02 -3.59 -11.70
C GLU A 382 -3.77 -4.07 -12.95
N GLN A 383 -3.06 -4.49 -14.00
CA GLN A 383 -3.66 -5.04 -15.22
C GLN A 383 -4.43 -6.33 -14.96
N LYS A 384 -3.90 -7.23 -14.12
CA LYS A 384 -4.57 -8.50 -13.78
C LYS A 384 -5.86 -8.29 -13.00
N THR A 385 -5.86 -7.37 -12.03
CA THR A 385 -7.06 -7.03 -11.25
C THR A 385 -8.11 -6.34 -12.14
N LYS A 386 -7.71 -5.44 -13.05
CA LYS A 386 -8.59 -4.83 -14.08
C LYS A 386 -9.27 -5.92 -14.93
N ARG A 387 -8.50 -6.86 -15.49
CA ARG A 387 -9.04 -7.97 -16.30
C ARG A 387 -10.00 -8.88 -15.52
N ARG A 388 -9.66 -9.22 -14.27
CA ARG A 388 -10.53 -10.01 -13.37
C ARG A 388 -11.87 -9.30 -13.13
N ARG A 389 -11.86 -7.99 -12.87
CA ARG A 389 -13.08 -7.18 -12.70
C ARG A 389 -13.94 -7.19 -13.97
N LEU A 390 -13.36 -6.91 -15.13
CA LEU A 390 -14.08 -6.93 -16.41
C LEU A 390 -14.71 -8.30 -16.69
N LYS A 391 -14.01 -9.41 -16.40
CA LYS A 391 -14.55 -10.77 -16.53
C LYS A 391 -15.74 -11.00 -15.59
N ARG A 392 -15.65 -10.56 -14.32
CA ARG A 392 -16.77 -10.64 -13.36
C ARG A 392 -17.99 -9.87 -13.83
N LEU A 393 -17.81 -8.65 -14.33
CA LEU A 393 -18.89 -7.82 -14.88
C LEU A 393 -19.56 -8.46 -16.10
N LYS A 394 -18.78 -8.97 -17.06
CA LYS A 394 -19.29 -9.70 -18.22
C LYS A 394 -20.10 -10.94 -17.81
N ASN A 395 -19.61 -11.70 -16.83
CA ASN A 395 -20.31 -12.88 -16.31
C ASN A 395 -21.62 -12.50 -15.59
N ALA A 396 -21.63 -11.42 -14.81
CA ALA A 396 -22.84 -10.92 -14.17
C ALA A 396 -23.89 -10.46 -15.18
N ALA A 397 -23.47 -9.75 -16.24
CA ALA A 397 -24.34 -9.34 -17.34
C ALA A 397 -24.92 -10.56 -18.09
N LYS A 398 -24.09 -11.58 -18.38
CA LYS A 398 -24.53 -12.85 -18.98
C LYS A 398 -25.57 -13.56 -18.11
N ARG A 399 -25.36 -13.63 -16.79
CA ARG A 399 -26.33 -14.22 -15.84
C ARG A 399 -27.66 -13.45 -15.82
N ARG A 400 -27.62 -12.11 -15.86
CA ARG A 400 -28.83 -11.28 -15.97
C ARG A 400 -29.59 -11.55 -17.28
N ARG A 401 -28.88 -11.59 -18.42
CA ARG A 401 -29.48 -11.91 -19.73
C ARG A 401 -30.10 -13.30 -19.76
N ASN A 402 -29.46 -14.30 -19.15
CA ASN A 402 -29.98 -15.67 -19.03
C ASN A 402 -31.21 -15.77 -18.12
N ARG A 403 -31.30 -14.97 -17.05
CA ARG A 403 -32.52 -14.90 -16.21
C ARG A 403 -33.69 -14.27 -16.96
N VAL A 404 -33.45 -13.21 -17.74
CA VAL A 404 -34.49 -12.54 -18.54
C VAL A 404 -34.98 -13.43 -19.69
N SER A 405 -34.10 -14.21 -20.32
CA SER A 405 -34.48 -15.18 -21.37
C SER A 405 -35.15 -16.44 -20.80
N GLY A 406 -34.71 -16.95 -19.64
CA GLY A 406 -35.38 -18.05 -18.94
C GLY A 406 -36.76 -17.69 -18.37
N GLY A 407 -36.99 -16.41 -18.05
CA GLY A 407 -38.32 -15.90 -17.65
C GLY A 407 -39.33 -15.80 -18.80
N LYS A 408 -38.87 -15.71 -20.05
CA LYS A 408 -39.74 -15.73 -21.23
C LYS A 408 -40.18 -17.16 -21.59
N ASN A 409 -39.34 -18.18 -21.38
CA ASN A 409 -39.74 -19.58 -21.60
C ASN A 409 -40.69 -20.10 -20.50
N LYS A 410 -40.60 -19.62 -19.26
CA LYS A 410 -41.54 -20.01 -18.20
C LYS A 410 -42.92 -19.35 -18.27
N ARG A 411 -43.10 -18.32 -19.11
CA ARG A 411 -44.44 -17.73 -19.38
C ARG A 411 -45.14 -18.35 -20.59
N ALA A 412 -44.44 -19.16 -21.39
CA ALA A 412 -45.04 -19.93 -22.48
C ALA A 412 -45.49 -21.35 -22.04
N GLU A 413 -45.00 -21.88 -20.91
CA GLU A 413 -45.38 -23.22 -20.41
C GLU A 413 -46.56 -23.24 -19.43
N THR A 414 -47.13 -22.09 -19.05
CA THR A 414 -48.27 -22.02 -18.10
C THR A 414 -49.62 -21.76 -18.77
N VAL A 415 -49.74 -21.92 -20.10
CA VAL A 415 -51.02 -21.84 -20.85
C VAL A 415 -51.24 -23.10 -21.73
N SER A 416 -50.62 -24.23 -21.39
CA SER A 416 -50.87 -25.51 -22.10
C SER A 416 -50.85 -26.71 -21.13
N ARG A 417 -51.60 -26.61 -20.03
CA ARG A 417 -51.84 -27.75 -19.11
C ARG A 417 -53.33 -28.06 -18.91
N THR A 418 -54.11 -27.89 -19.96
CA THR A 418 -55.43 -28.51 -20.10
C THR A 418 -55.55 -29.10 -21.50
N GLY A 419 -55.54 -30.44 -21.58
CA GLY A 419 -55.87 -31.17 -22.82
C GLY A 419 -54.70 -31.77 -23.59
N ASN A 420 -54.03 -32.80 -23.04
CA ASN A 420 -53.61 -33.96 -23.85
C ASN A 420 -53.12 -35.13 -22.97
N LYS A 421 -54.03 -35.68 -22.17
CA LYS A 421 -53.94 -37.07 -21.68
C LYS A 421 -54.68 -37.97 -22.67
N ARG A 422 -54.08 -38.26 -23.84
CA ARG A 422 -54.45 -39.41 -24.68
C ARG A 422 -53.57 -39.46 -25.93
N ARG A 423 -52.44 -40.19 -25.84
CA ARG A 423 -51.77 -40.97 -26.91
C ARG A 423 -50.30 -41.14 -26.57
N GLN A 424 -50.00 -42.14 -25.76
CA GLN A 424 -48.77 -42.94 -25.88
C GLN A 424 -48.91 -44.17 -24.97
N ARG A 425 -49.87 -45.00 -25.34
CA ARG A 425 -49.92 -46.41 -24.95
C ARG A 425 -49.91 -47.16 -26.26
N ASN A 426 -48.71 -47.48 -26.76
CA ASN A 426 -48.41 -48.66 -27.58
C ASN A 426 -46.93 -48.66 -28.00
N ASN A 427 -46.31 -49.83 -27.90
CA ASN A 427 -44.96 -50.21 -28.33
C ASN A 427 -43.82 -50.20 -27.30
N ARG A 428 -44.06 -50.93 -26.21
CA ARG A 428 -43.08 -51.91 -25.72
C ARG A 428 -43.32 -53.24 -26.46
N LYS A 429 -42.38 -53.64 -27.34
CA LYS A 429 -41.91 -55.03 -27.57
C LYS A 429 -41.03 -55.09 -28.83
N GLY A 430 -39.75 -55.43 -28.68
CA GLY A 430 -38.89 -55.84 -29.80
C GLY A 430 -37.38 -55.65 -29.58
N ARG A 431 -36.71 -56.67 -29.00
CA ARG A 431 -35.28 -57.08 -29.15
C ARG A 431 -34.18 -56.06 -28.80
N ARG A 432 -33.39 -56.18 -27.71
CA ARG A 432 -32.39 -57.22 -27.32
C ARG A 432 -31.40 -57.64 -28.42
N LYS A 433 -30.19 -57.06 -28.39
CA LYS A 433 -28.84 -57.60 -28.73
C LYS A 433 -27.86 -56.42 -28.62
N HIS A 434 -26.62 -56.50 -28.16
CA HIS A 434 -25.86 -57.46 -27.38
C HIS A 434 -24.66 -56.64 -26.84
N ASP A 435 -24.25 -56.94 -25.62
CA ASP A 435 -23.21 -56.25 -24.87
C ASP A 435 -21.80 -56.74 -25.26
N ARG A 436 -20.79 -55.88 -25.02
CA ARG A 436 -19.35 -56.16 -24.75
C ARG A 436 -18.45 -56.80 -25.84
N ASN A 437 -17.33 -56.16 -26.20
CA ASN A 437 -16.02 -56.20 -25.50
C ASN A 437 -14.80 -55.99 -26.45
N ARG A 438 -13.70 -55.48 -25.85
CA ARG A 438 -12.26 -55.72 -26.16
C ARG A 438 -11.62 -54.92 -27.33
N GLN A 439 -10.84 -53.86 -27.06
CA GLN A 439 -9.39 -53.80 -26.70
C GLN A 439 -8.40 -54.05 -27.86
N GLN A 440 -7.64 -52.98 -28.17
CA GLN A 440 -6.17 -52.90 -28.20
C GLN A 440 -5.34 -53.73 -29.23
N LEU A 441 -4.51 -53.00 -30.01
CA LEU A 441 -3.04 -53.16 -30.21
C LEU A 441 -2.52 -53.03 -31.67
N THR A 442 -1.54 -52.11 -31.81
CA THR A 442 -0.22 -52.19 -32.50
C THR A 442 -0.04 -52.10 -34.03
N HIS A 443 0.78 -51.11 -34.39
CA HIS A 443 1.94 -51.08 -35.32
C HIS A 443 1.93 -51.88 -36.64
N ASN A 444 2.17 -51.18 -37.76
CA ASN A 444 3.42 -51.28 -38.55
C ASN A 444 3.42 -50.39 -39.81
N ARG A 445 4.59 -49.85 -40.14
CA ARG A 445 5.02 -49.29 -41.46
C ARG A 445 5.76 -50.42 -42.22
N PRO A 446 5.99 -50.39 -43.56
CA PRO A 446 6.99 -49.48 -44.18
C PRO A 446 6.81 -49.13 -45.70
N THR A 447 7.65 -48.16 -46.16
CA THR A 447 8.31 -47.96 -47.51
C THR A 447 7.49 -48.08 -48.81
N SER A 448 7.60 -47.30 -49.89
CA SER A 448 8.61 -46.43 -50.54
C SER A 448 7.89 -45.65 -51.70
N ILE A 449 8.34 -44.50 -52.21
CA ILE A 449 8.99 -44.33 -53.53
C ILE A 449 9.20 -42.81 -53.79
N VAL A 450 10.33 -42.49 -54.42
CA VAL A 450 10.92 -41.19 -54.80
C VAL A 450 10.34 -40.71 -56.15
N PRO A 451 10.22 -39.39 -56.42
CA PRO A 451 11.16 -38.75 -57.36
C PRO A 451 11.63 -37.34 -56.95
N SER A 452 12.90 -37.04 -57.28
CA SER A 452 13.51 -35.71 -57.44
C SER A 452 13.65 -35.42 -58.95
N PRO A 453 14.20 -34.28 -59.44
CA PRO A 453 14.31 -32.91 -58.91
C PRO A 453 13.84 -31.83 -59.92
N GLY A 454 13.57 -30.60 -59.46
CA GLY A 454 13.33 -29.45 -60.35
C GLY A 454 13.24 -28.10 -59.63
N GLU A 455 14.38 -27.42 -59.54
CA GLU A 455 14.57 -25.95 -59.52
C GLU A 455 14.07 -25.05 -58.35
N LYS A 456 15.01 -24.83 -57.42
CA LYS A 456 15.48 -23.57 -56.79
C LYS A 456 14.54 -22.33 -56.77
N ARG A 457 14.06 -22.00 -55.57
CA ARG A 457 13.83 -20.61 -55.08
C ARG A 457 14.38 -20.45 -53.64
N PRO A 458 14.88 -19.26 -53.27
CA PRO A 458 15.70 -19.06 -52.07
C PRO A 458 14.90 -19.24 -50.77
N PRO A 459 15.53 -19.70 -49.67
CA PRO A 459 14.83 -19.87 -48.40
C PRO A 459 14.44 -18.51 -47.83
N ARG A 460 13.12 -18.33 -47.65
CA ARG A 460 12.53 -17.25 -46.85
C ARG A 460 13.16 -17.28 -45.46
N THR A 461 13.80 -16.17 -45.11
CA THR A 461 14.14 -15.78 -43.73
C THR A 461 12.94 -16.02 -42.81
N LEU A 462 13.11 -16.93 -41.85
CA LEU A 462 12.20 -17.12 -40.73
C LEU A 462 12.12 -15.82 -39.93
N PRO A 463 10.93 -15.20 -39.78
CA PRO A 463 10.79 -14.05 -38.90
C PRO A 463 10.70 -14.52 -37.45
N GLY A 464 11.67 -14.09 -36.66
CA GLY A 464 11.49 -13.85 -35.24
C GLY A 464 11.62 -15.08 -34.36
N ALA A 465 12.80 -15.21 -33.75
CA ALA A 465 12.91 -15.74 -32.40
C ALA A 465 11.82 -15.07 -31.55
N GLN A 466 10.80 -15.82 -31.17
CA GLN A 466 9.82 -15.36 -30.20
C GLN A 466 10.58 -15.15 -28.90
N LYS A 467 10.86 -13.88 -28.58
CA LYS A 467 11.25 -13.48 -27.22
C LYS A 467 10.31 -14.19 -26.25
N PRO A 468 10.82 -14.78 -25.15
CA PRO A 468 9.96 -15.42 -24.16
C PRO A 468 8.86 -14.43 -23.79
N ARG A 469 7.59 -14.82 -23.98
CA ARG A 469 6.47 -14.04 -23.43
C ARG A 469 6.64 -14.05 -21.92
N HIS A 470 7.33 -13.06 -21.36
CA HIS A 470 7.44 -12.87 -19.92
C HIS A 470 6.02 -12.90 -19.36
N ARG A 471 5.67 -14.00 -18.67
CA ARG A 471 4.36 -14.13 -18.04
C ARG A 471 4.32 -13.05 -16.97
N CYS A 472 3.43 -12.07 -17.12
CA CYS A 472 3.19 -11.05 -16.11
C CYS A 472 2.88 -11.72 -14.76
N ALA A 473 3.88 -11.71 -13.88
CA ALA A 473 3.87 -12.24 -12.52
C ALA A 473 4.23 -11.11 -11.55
N HIS A 474 3.33 -10.86 -10.60
CA HIS A 474 3.40 -9.80 -9.59
C HIS A 474 3.62 -10.33 -8.17
N ARG A 475 3.67 -11.65 -8.01
CA ARG A 475 4.09 -12.29 -6.77
C ARG A 475 5.56 -12.65 -6.93
N ARG A 476 6.43 -11.91 -6.25
CA ARG A 476 7.88 -12.00 -6.29
C ARG A 476 8.36 -12.06 -4.84
N LEU A 477 8.92 -13.20 -4.45
CA LEU A 477 9.61 -13.35 -3.18
C LEU A 477 11.04 -13.71 -3.53
N GLU A 478 12.00 -13.06 -2.87
CA GLU A 478 13.39 -13.39 -3.08
C GLU A 478 13.68 -14.84 -2.72
N ARG A 479 14.54 -15.49 -3.50
CA ARG A 479 14.89 -16.89 -3.27
C ARG A 479 15.96 -17.02 -2.21
N CYS A 480 17.00 -16.20 -2.30
CA CYS A 480 18.09 -16.18 -1.34
C CYS A 480 17.61 -15.67 0.02
N SER A 481 18.10 -16.29 1.10
CA SER A 481 17.71 -16.00 2.49
C SER A 481 18.65 -15.04 3.20
N TRP A 482 19.74 -14.63 2.55
CA TRP A 482 20.76 -13.77 3.18
C TRP A 482 20.41 -12.27 3.05
N PRO A 483 20.68 -11.44 4.07
CA PRO A 483 20.55 -10.00 3.91
C PRO A 483 21.50 -9.48 2.82
N GLN A 484 20.99 -8.59 1.97
CA GLN A 484 21.71 -8.00 0.82
C GLN A 484 22.12 -9.00 -0.27
N CYS A 485 21.51 -10.18 -0.36
CA CYS A 485 21.83 -11.14 -1.42
C CYS A 485 21.24 -10.80 -2.79
N ASN A 486 20.37 -9.79 -2.87
CA ASN A 486 19.79 -9.35 -4.14
C ASN A 486 20.70 -8.28 -4.78
N HIS A 487 21.16 -8.51 -6.02
CA HIS A 487 22.08 -7.61 -6.73
C HIS A 487 21.52 -6.20 -7.01
N SER A 488 20.21 -6.00 -6.89
CA SER A 488 19.53 -4.73 -7.07
C SER A 488 19.25 -4.00 -5.76
N CYS A 489 19.84 -4.47 -4.65
CA CYS A 489 19.68 -3.80 -3.37
C CYS A 489 20.27 -2.39 -3.39
N PRO A 490 19.65 -1.44 -2.67
CA PRO A 490 20.28 -0.16 -2.37
C PRO A 490 21.61 -0.39 -1.63
N ARG A 491 22.57 0.52 -1.84
CA ARG A 491 23.83 0.50 -1.10
C ARG A 491 23.56 0.71 0.39
N LEU A 492 24.35 0.03 1.22
CA LEU A 492 24.33 0.22 2.65
C LEU A 492 25.18 1.44 3.04
N HIS A 493 24.82 2.08 4.14
CA HIS A 493 25.60 3.14 4.75
C HIS A 493 26.02 2.74 6.15
N ASP A 494 27.24 3.11 6.52
CA ASP A 494 27.76 2.91 7.86
C ASP A 494 26.93 3.77 8.85
N PRO A 495 26.41 3.19 9.94
CA PRO A 495 25.50 3.91 10.84
C PRO A 495 26.21 4.98 11.70
N PHE A 496 27.54 5.00 11.75
CA PHE A 496 28.34 5.94 12.52
C PHE A 496 28.95 7.04 11.63
N THR A 497 29.47 6.68 10.45
CA THR A 497 30.13 7.62 9.53
C THR A 497 29.18 8.17 8.46
N GLY A 498 28.13 7.41 8.11
CA GLY A 498 27.23 7.72 7.01
C GLY A 498 27.80 7.42 5.62
N GLU A 499 29.03 6.92 5.55
CA GLU A 499 29.69 6.55 4.28
C GLU A 499 29.10 5.26 3.72
N GLU A 500 29.18 5.08 2.41
CA GLU A 500 28.73 3.83 1.78
C GLU A 500 29.62 2.67 2.23
N MET A 501 29.00 1.60 2.76
CA MET A 501 29.71 0.39 3.09
C MET A 501 29.93 -0.43 1.84
N ASP A 502 31.18 -0.85 1.61
CA ASP A 502 31.48 -1.87 0.62
C ASP A 502 31.01 -3.26 1.11
N PHE A 503 30.90 -4.19 0.17
CA PHE A 503 30.36 -5.53 0.47
C PHE A 503 31.27 -6.34 1.39
N ILE A 504 32.57 -6.09 1.42
CA ILE A 504 33.51 -6.80 2.29
C ILE A 504 33.43 -6.30 3.72
N GLN A 505 33.28 -4.99 3.92
CA GLN A 505 32.96 -4.39 5.21
C GLN A 505 31.65 -4.95 5.75
N LEU A 506 30.65 -5.14 4.89
CA LEU A 506 29.42 -5.83 5.25
C LEU A 506 29.67 -7.29 5.66
N LEU A 507 30.42 -8.09 4.90
CA LEU A 507 30.79 -9.46 5.27
C LEU A 507 31.53 -9.52 6.62
N LYS A 508 32.47 -8.61 6.86
CA LYS A 508 33.16 -8.49 8.15
C LYS A 508 32.19 -8.15 9.28
N SER A 509 31.21 -7.27 9.05
CA SER A 509 30.17 -6.95 10.02
C SER A 509 29.28 -8.16 10.37
N PHE A 510 29.15 -9.13 9.46
CA PHE A 510 28.49 -10.43 9.71
C PHE A 510 29.29 -11.34 10.66
N GLY A 511 30.48 -10.90 11.09
CA GLY A 511 31.40 -11.71 11.87
C GLY A 511 32.09 -12.78 11.04
N LEU A 512 32.09 -12.65 9.71
CA LEU A 512 32.83 -13.55 8.83
C LEU A 512 34.31 -13.19 8.89
N ASP A 513 35.11 -14.22 9.18
CA ASP A 513 36.55 -14.15 9.01
C ASP A 513 36.87 -14.23 7.52
N MET A 514 37.41 -13.13 6.96
CA MET A 514 37.63 -13.03 5.52
C MET A 514 38.76 -13.94 5.06
N ASP A 515 39.70 -14.31 5.94
CA ASP A 515 40.71 -15.32 5.63
C ASP A 515 40.07 -16.69 5.46
N SER A 516 39.14 -17.06 6.34
CA SER A 516 38.33 -18.27 6.21
C SER A 516 37.45 -18.27 4.94
N VAL A 517 36.86 -17.12 4.58
CA VAL A 517 36.08 -16.97 3.33
C VAL A 517 36.97 -17.12 2.09
N ALA A 518 38.14 -16.47 2.06
CA ALA A 518 39.11 -16.58 0.98
C ALA A 518 39.55 -18.04 0.79
N ASN A 519 39.89 -18.71 1.89
CA ASN A 519 40.24 -20.13 1.90
C ASN A 519 39.11 -21.03 1.39
N ALA A 520 37.86 -20.79 1.81
CA ALA A 520 36.70 -21.56 1.35
C ALA A 520 36.39 -21.34 -0.14
N LEU A 521 36.68 -20.15 -0.66
CA LEU A 521 36.53 -19.81 -2.09
C LEU A 521 37.75 -20.23 -2.93
N GLY A 522 38.83 -20.70 -2.31
CA GLY A 522 40.06 -21.09 -3.00
C GLY A 522 40.79 -19.91 -3.66
N ILE A 523 40.63 -18.71 -3.13
CA ILE A 523 41.26 -17.47 -3.63
C ILE A 523 42.09 -16.83 -2.51
N ASP A 524 43.10 -16.04 -2.86
CA ASP A 524 43.85 -15.29 -1.87
C ASP A 524 43.07 -14.06 -1.36
N ILE A 525 43.44 -13.59 -0.16
CA ILE A 525 42.76 -12.48 0.51
C ILE A 525 42.88 -11.15 -0.26
N GLN A 526 43.94 -10.93 -1.04
CA GLN A 526 44.08 -9.71 -1.84
C GLN A 526 43.15 -9.74 -3.06
N THR A 527 43.05 -10.89 -3.73
CA THR A 527 42.07 -11.11 -4.80
C THR A 527 40.65 -10.94 -4.28
N LEU A 528 40.33 -11.51 -3.11
CA LEU A 528 39.03 -11.33 -2.47
C LEU A 528 38.75 -9.85 -2.17
N ASN A 529 39.72 -9.12 -1.59
CA ASN A 529 39.57 -7.70 -1.24
C ASN A 529 39.40 -6.77 -2.44
N ASN A 530 39.89 -7.16 -3.61
CA ASN A 530 39.83 -6.35 -4.84
C ASN A 530 38.70 -6.78 -5.79
N MET A 531 37.91 -7.80 -5.41
CA MET A 531 36.86 -8.36 -6.26
C MET A 531 35.64 -7.43 -6.34
N ASP A 532 35.03 -7.35 -7.52
CA ASP A 532 33.78 -6.59 -7.69
C ASP A 532 32.63 -7.24 -6.91
N HIS A 533 31.72 -6.40 -6.41
CA HIS A 533 30.55 -6.84 -5.63
C HIS A 533 29.73 -7.93 -6.36
N GLY A 534 29.51 -7.78 -7.67
CA GLY A 534 28.73 -8.74 -8.45
C GLY A 534 29.40 -10.11 -8.55
N GLU A 535 30.72 -10.14 -8.72
CA GLU A 535 31.51 -11.38 -8.77
C GLU A 535 31.52 -12.08 -7.42
N LEU A 536 31.76 -11.33 -6.33
CA LEU A 536 31.80 -11.88 -4.99
C LEU A 536 30.43 -12.41 -4.55
N LEU A 537 29.35 -11.69 -4.85
CA LEU A 537 28.00 -12.16 -4.53
C LEU A 537 27.65 -13.43 -5.33
N ASN A 538 28.05 -13.51 -6.61
CA ASN A 538 27.88 -14.73 -7.40
C ASN A 538 28.62 -15.92 -6.78
N LEU A 539 29.86 -15.74 -6.34
CA LEU A 539 30.63 -16.81 -5.71
C LEU A 539 29.98 -17.30 -4.40
N LEU A 540 29.49 -16.38 -3.57
CA LEU A 540 28.84 -16.72 -2.29
C LEU A 540 27.45 -17.35 -2.46
N THR A 541 26.71 -16.97 -3.51
CA THR A 541 25.35 -17.45 -3.75
C THR A 541 25.28 -18.69 -4.65
N GLN A 542 26.33 -18.99 -5.43
CA GLN A 542 26.40 -20.19 -6.27
C GLN A 542 26.72 -21.47 -5.49
N GLN A 543 27.23 -21.38 -4.26
CA GLN A 543 27.53 -22.56 -3.43
C GLN A 543 26.30 -23.12 -2.69
N SER A 544 25.11 -22.53 -2.83
CA SER A 544 23.88 -22.99 -2.16
C SER A 544 22.91 -23.73 -3.08
N THR A 545 23.40 -24.65 -3.92
CA THR A 545 22.55 -25.61 -4.67
C THR A 545 22.51 -26.97 -4.02
#